data_AF-A0A2W6U2F0-F1
#
_entry.id   AF-A0A2W6U2F0-F1
#
_cell.length_a   1.000
_cell.length_b   1.000
_cell.length_c   1.000
_cell.angle_alpha   90.00
_cell.angle_beta   90.00
_cell.angle_gamma   90.00
#
_symmetry.space_group_name_H-M   'P 1'
#
loop_
_entity.id
_entity.type
_entity.pdbx_description
1 polymer ?
#
loop_
_entity_poly.entity_id
_entity_poly.type
_entity_poly.pdbx_seq_one_letter_code
_entity_poly.pdbx_strand_id
1 'polypeptide(L)'
;MTSAPGEGWKVFADGDGVDDIPLWKMLAKIRSDDLDEGLNDNAAFLARIKPPYSRNYNLALAISSSFGFLSVLFLIGLVISLRSEATDFFFYLTLTMLAAAMAPHLWRQAYQYGLKIPEAPLDLRHASDQLFDEVLAHLQKVDGPHAYYLSRFRKKRIPLNRRQFFGRLRYFLFSEHSKDRAMVMRFPTAMSLPVDLYLHRDDVEKILAMSTPKRAAGPGRKVKYAYIEAAFDLRADPRLNTLDLNDEGAAIHSITDWLLEWFQSAANVSADVPDRKLLTPYARKIFNQLKNRPSREGR
;
A
#
# COMPACT_ATOMS: atom_id res chain seq x y z
N MET A 1 -29.59 -2.02 -5.13
CA MET A 1 -29.34 -3.32 -5.76
C MET A 1 -28.05 -3.87 -5.17
N THR A 2 -28.16 -4.87 -4.30
CA THR A 2 -27.03 -5.46 -3.57
C THR A 2 -26.51 -6.65 -4.35
N SER A 3 -25.41 -6.46 -5.09
CA SER A 3 -24.69 -7.57 -5.70
C SER A 3 -24.16 -8.49 -4.60
N ALA A 4 -24.33 -9.79 -4.80
CA ALA A 4 -23.83 -10.79 -3.86
C ALA A 4 -22.28 -10.72 -3.82
N PRO A 5 -21.63 -11.02 -2.67
CA PRO A 5 -20.17 -10.93 -2.52
C PRO A 5 -19.35 -11.86 -3.46
N GLY A 6 -20.01 -12.64 -4.32
CA GLY A 6 -19.40 -13.47 -5.37
C GLY A 6 -19.58 -12.97 -6.82
N GLU A 7 -20.39 -11.94 -7.09
CA GLU A 7 -20.70 -11.56 -8.49
C GLU A 7 -19.57 -10.79 -9.18
N GLY A 8 -18.79 -10.00 -8.44
CA GLY A 8 -17.62 -9.30 -8.99
C GLY A 8 -16.46 -10.22 -9.40
N TRP A 9 -16.53 -11.51 -9.04
CA TRP A 9 -15.45 -12.48 -9.20
C TRP A 9 -15.56 -13.36 -10.45
N LYS A 10 -16.71 -13.36 -11.15
CA LYS A 10 -16.87 -14.11 -12.41
C LYS A 10 -15.83 -13.70 -13.48
N VAL A 11 -15.31 -12.48 -13.40
CA VAL A 11 -14.28 -11.95 -14.33
C VAL A 11 -12.89 -12.60 -14.15
N PHE A 12 -12.67 -13.37 -13.08
CA PHE A 12 -11.43 -14.13 -12.86
C PHE A 12 -11.56 -15.62 -13.20
N ALA A 13 -12.78 -16.12 -13.45
CA ALA A 13 -13.06 -17.56 -13.51
C ALA A 13 -12.91 -18.19 -14.91
N ASP A 14 -12.77 -17.39 -15.97
CA ASP A 14 -12.85 -17.88 -17.36
C ASP A 14 -11.48 -18.15 -18.02
N GLY A 15 -10.55 -18.79 -17.30
CA GLY A 15 -9.28 -19.24 -17.89
C GLY A 15 -8.48 -20.22 -17.05
N ASP A 16 -7.69 -21.07 -17.70
CA ASP A 16 -6.76 -22.06 -17.11
C ASP A 16 -5.71 -21.37 -16.22
N GLY A 17 -6.09 -21.07 -14.97
CA GLY A 17 -5.27 -20.32 -14.00
C GLY A 17 -6.07 -19.75 -12.83
N VAL A 18 -7.15 -20.43 -12.43
CA VAL A 18 -8.23 -19.95 -11.53
C VAL A 18 -7.73 -19.36 -10.20
N ASP A 19 -6.53 -19.75 -9.74
CA ASP A 19 -5.97 -19.33 -8.45
C ASP A 19 -4.84 -18.29 -8.57
N ASP A 20 -4.37 -17.96 -9.77
CA ASP A 20 -3.23 -17.06 -10.00
C ASP A 20 -3.74 -15.65 -10.36
N ILE A 21 -3.84 -14.75 -9.37
CA ILE A 21 -4.35 -13.40 -9.60
C ILE A 21 -3.20 -12.41 -9.84
N PRO A 22 -3.16 -11.70 -10.99
CA PRO A 22 -2.15 -10.68 -11.23
C PRO A 22 -2.21 -9.55 -10.22
N LEU A 23 -1.05 -9.14 -9.71
CA LEU A 23 -0.91 -8.14 -8.66
C LEU A 23 -1.49 -6.77 -9.05
N TRP A 24 -1.29 -6.36 -10.31
CA TRP A 24 -1.82 -5.12 -10.85
C TRP A 24 -3.36 -5.14 -10.95
N LYS A 25 -3.94 -6.29 -11.32
CA LYS A 25 -5.39 -6.48 -11.46
C LYS A 25 -6.07 -6.50 -10.09
N MET A 26 -5.43 -7.14 -9.09
CA MET A 26 -5.87 -7.08 -7.70
C MET A 26 -5.91 -5.64 -7.18
N LEU A 27 -4.83 -4.86 -7.35
CA LEU A 27 -4.77 -3.49 -6.86
C LEU A 27 -5.85 -2.60 -7.51
N ALA A 28 -6.07 -2.75 -8.81
CA ALA A 28 -7.14 -2.05 -9.52
C ALA A 28 -8.53 -2.38 -8.95
N LYS A 29 -8.78 -3.65 -8.64
CA LYS A 29 -10.06 -4.09 -8.06
C LYS A 29 -10.29 -3.60 -6.62
N ILE A 30 -9.22 -3.35 -5.86
CA ILE A 30 -9.35 -2.72 -4.53
C ILE A 30 -9.65 -1.23 -4.68
N ARG A 31 -9.10 -0.58 -5.71
CA ARG A 31 -9.23 0.86 -5.94
C ARG A 31 -10.64 1.26 -6.39
N SER A 32 -11.23 0.53 -7.33
CA SER A 32 -12.60 0.76 -7.82
C SER A 32 -13.35 -0.55 -8.02
N ASP A 33 -14.68 -0.48 -7.87
CA ASP A 33 -15.60 -1.56 -8.21
C ASP A 33 -15.55 -1.86 -9.72
N ASP A 34 -15.32 -0.84 -10.55
CA ASP A 34 -15.01 -0.98 -11.97
C ASP A 34 -13.50 -1.23 -12.16
N LEU A 35 -13.18 -2.36 -12.78
CA LEU A 35 -11.80 -2.76 -13.01
C LEU A 35 -11.07 -1.77 -13.93
N ASP A 36 -11.74 -1.29 -14.98
CA ASP A 36 -11.10 -0.44 -15.99
C ASP A 36 -10.80 0.95 -15.42
N GLU A 37 -11.69 1.47 -14.58
CA GLU A 37 -11.46 2.69 -13.81
C GLU A 37 -10.26 2.53 -12.86
N GLY A 38 -10.23 1.44 -12.08
CA GLY A 38 -9.13 1.16 -11.16
C GLY A 38 -7.78 0.99 -11.87
N LEU A 39 -7.77 0.41 -13.08
CA LEU A 39 -6.58 0.28 -13.92
C LEU A 39 -6.10 1.65 -14.42
N ASN A 40 -7.02 2.47 -14.93
CA ASN A 40 -6.72 3.81 -15.41
C ASN A 40 -6.15 4.70 -14.29
N ASP A 41 -6.73 4.66 -13.10
CA ASP A 41 -6.25 5.43 -11.95
C ASP A 41 -4.84 5.02 -11.50
N ASN A 42 -4.61 3.71 -11.39
CA ASN A 42 -3.28 3.17 -11.07
C ASN A 42 -2.26 3.56 -12.13
N ALA A 43 -2.61 3.45 -13.41
CA ALA A 43 -1.75 3.82 -14.52
C ALA A 43 -1.46 5.33 -14.53
N ALA A 44 -2.47 6.18 -14.30
CA ALA A 44 -2.32 7.62 -14.22
C ALA A 44 -1.40 8.05 -13.07
N PHE A 45 -1.55 7.41 -11.90
CA PHE A 45 -0.68 7.65 -10.76
C PHE A 45 0.78 7.26 -11.05
N LEU A 46 1.01 6.05 -11.57
CA LEU A 46 2.35 5.57 -11.92
C LEU A 46 2.99 6.39 -13.06
N ALA A 47 2.19 6.86 -14.02
CA ALA A 47 2.65 7.70 -15.12
C ALA A 47 3.19 9.06 -14.64
N ARG A 48 2.67 9.62 -13.54
CA ARG A 48 3.21 10.85 -12.93
C ARG A 48 4.59 10.62 -12.31
N ILE A 49 4.84 9.42 -11.79
CA ILE A 49 6.10 9.05 -11.12
C ILE A 49 7.18 8.64 -12.13
N LYS A 50 6.80 7.99 -13.23
CA LYS A 50 7.67 7.29 -14.19
C LYS A 50 8.76 8.11 -14.89
N PRO A 51 8.53 9.34 -15.40
CA PRO A 51 9.47 10.02 -16.31
C PRO A 51 10.91 10.18 -15.79
N PRO A 52 11.17 10.65 -14.54
CA PRO A 52 12.53 10.78 -14.05
C PRO A 52 13.25 9.43 -13.92
N TYR A 53 12.53 8.38 -13.54
CA TYR A 53 13.11 7.07 -13.32
C TYR A 53 13.35 6.31 -14.63
N SER A 54 12.44 6.41 -15.60
CA SER A 54 12.58 5.73 -16.90
C SER A 54 13.73 6.32 -17.74
N ARG A 55 13.92 7.64 -17.71
CA ARG A 55 15.04 8.30 -18.41
C ARG A 55 16.38 7.85 -17.82
N ASN A 56 16.51 7.95 -16.51
CA ASN A 56 17.69 7.46 -15.81
C ASN A 56 17.87 5.98 -16.09
N TYR A 57 16.76 5.21 -16.13
CA TYR A 57 16.69 3.78 -16.42
C TYR A 57 17.38 3.41 -17.74
N ASN A 58 16.97 4.04 -18.82
CA ASN A 58 17.50 3.80 -20.16
C ASN A 58 18.95 4.29 -20.31
N LEU A 59 19.30 5.41 -19.66
CA LEU A 59 20.67 5.95 -19.70
C LEU A 59 21.70 4.96 -19.14
N ALA A 60 21.47 4.39 -17.96
CA ALA A 60 22.44 3.44 -17.42
C ALA A 60 22.52 2.15 -18.26
N LEU A 61 21.42 1.73 -18.87
CA LEU A 61 21.45 0.58 -19.78
C LEU A 61 22.33 0.89 -20.99
N ALA A 62 22.16 2.06 -21.61
CA ALA A 62 22.99 2.50 -22.73
C ALA A 62 24.47 2.58 -22.33
N ILE A 63 24.78 3.24 -21.20
CA ILE A 63 26.15 3.36 -20.67
C ILE A 63 26.76 1.97 -20.44
N SER A 64 26.05 1.08 -19.76
CA SER A 64 26.54 -0.26 -19.42
C SER A 64 26.76 -1.11 -20.67
N SER A 65 25.84 -1.04 -21.65
CA SER A 65 25.99 -1.73 -22.93
C SER A 65 27.17 -1.21 -23.75
N SER A 66 27.35 0.11 -23.83
CA SER A 66 28.46 0.71 -24.60
C SER A 66 29.81 0.33 -24.00
N PHE A 67 29.98 0.47 -22.68
CA PHE A 67 31.22 0.08 -22.01
C PHE A 67 31.44 -1.43 -22.02
N GLY A 68 30.38 -2.23 -21.87
CA GLY A 68 30.46 -3.68 -22.01
C GLY A 68 30.93 -4.11 -23.40
N PHE A 69 30.41 -3.47 -24.45
CA PHE A 69 30.84 -3.71 -25.83
C PHE A 69 32.32 -3.35 -26.03
N LEU A 70 32.76 -2.18 -25.55
CA LEU A 70 34.18 -1.79 -25.59
C LEU A 70 35.07 -2.75 -24.81
N SER A 71 34.62 -3.23 -23.65
CA SER A 71 35.33 -4.24 -22.86
C SER A 71 35.56 -5.52 -23.65
N VAL A 72 34.59 -5.96 -24.47
CA VAL A 72 34.75 -7.14 -25.33
C VAL A 72 35.75 -6.89 -26.45
N LEU A 73 35.74 -5.70 -27.07
CA LEU A 73 36.73 -5.34 -28.09
C LEU A 73 38.16 -5.32 -27.52
N PHE A 74 38.35 -4.72 -26.34
CA PHE A 74 39.66 -4.72 -25.68
C PHE A 74 40.08 -6.11 -25.19
N LEU A 75 39.13 -6.96 -24.80
CA LEU A 75 39.42 -8.36 -24.48
C LEU A 75 39.95 -9.12 -25.71
N ILE A 76 39.37 -8.89 -26.90
CA ILE A 76 39.90 -9.46 -28.15
C ILE A 76 41.31 -8.91 -28.42
N GLY A 77 41.53 -7.61 -28.24
CA GLY A 77 42.86 -6.99 -28.35
C GLY A 77 43.87 -7.58 -27.37
N LEU A 78 43.46 -7.87 -26.13
CA LEU A 78 44.27 -8.53 -25.12
C LEU A 78 44.67 -9.94 -25.56
N VAL A 79 43.72 -10.73 -26.08
CA VAL A 79 43.97 -12.09 -26.58
C VAL A 79 44.99 -12.07 -27.74
N ILE A 80 44.88 -11.10 -28.64
CA ILE A 80 45.82 -10.95 -29.77
C ILE A 80 47.20 -10.47 -29.29
N SER A 81 47.24 -9.60 -28.29
CA SER A 81 48.48 -8.96 -27.80
C SER A 81 49.24 -9.76 -26.76
N LEU A 82 48.79 -10.97 -26.38
CA LEU A 82 49.29 -11.79 -25.25
C LEU A 82 50.81 -12.02 -25.15
N ARG A 83 51.57 -11.72 -26.22
CA ARG A 83 53.04 -11.85 -26.28
C ARG A 83 53.74 -10.55 -26.71
N SER A 84 53.06 -9.41 -26.60
CA SER A 84 53.59 -8.09 -26.95
C SER A 84 53.56 -7.14 -25.75
N GLU A 85 54.32 -6.05 -25.84
CA GLU A 85 54.36 -4.98 -24.84
C GLU A 85 53.00 -4.27 -24.65
N ALA A 86 52.05 -4.46 -25.58
CA ALA A 86 50.72 -3.89 -25.48
C ALA A 86 49.77 -4.68 -24.54
N THR A 87 50.19 -5.83 -24.02
CA THR A 87 49.36 -6.70 -23.15
C THR A 87 48.80 -5.91 -21.95
N ASP A 88 49.66 -5.21 -21.22
CA ASP A 88 49.24 -4.47 -20.02
C ASP A 88 48.26 -3.35 -20.36
N PHE A 89 48.48 -2.65 -21.47
CA PHE A 89 47.56 -1.62 -21.96
C PHE A 89 46.16 -2.16 -22.22
N PHE A 90 46.05 -3.26 -22.98
CA PHE A 90 44.75 -3.89 -23.26
C PHE A 90 44.12 -4.53 -22.01
N PHE A 91 44.93 -5.00 -21.06
CA PHE A 91 44.46 -5.53 -19.79
C PHE A 91 43.78 -4.42 -18.96
N TYR A 92 44.46 -3.29 -18.74
CA TYR A 92 43.90 -2.18 -17.98
C TYR A 92 42.67 -1.56 -18.66
N LEU A 93 42.66 -1.45 -19.99
CA LEU A 93 41.48 -0.98 -20.71
C LEU A 93 40.29 -1.93 -20.57
N THR A 94 40.50 -3.22 -20.72
CA THR A 94 39.46 -4.24 -20.50
C THR A 94 38.87 -4.11 -19.10
N LEU A 95 39.73 -4.04 -18.07
CA LEU A 95 39.29 -3.91 -16.68
C LEU A 95 38.51 -2.61 -16.43
N THR A 96 39.00 -1.49 -16.97
CA THR A 96 38.36 -0.17 -16.80
C THR A 96 36.99 -0.14 -17.47
N MET A 97 36.88 -0.66 -18.70
CA MET A 97 35.60 -0.73 -19.41
C MET A 97 34.61 -1.67 -18.72
N LEU A 98 35.09 -2.80 -18.18
CA LEU A 98 34.25 -3.70 -17.40
C LEU A 98 33.73 -3.04 -16.12
N ALA A 99 34.59 -2.33 -15.39
CA ALA A 99 34.19 -1.57 -14.21
C ALA A 99 33.17 -0.47 -14.56
N ALA A 100 33.41 0.28 -15.64
CA ALA A 100 32.48 1.29 -16.14
C ALA A 100 31.14 0.70 -16.59
N ALA A 101 31.13 -0.54 -17.10
CA ALA A 101 29.92 -1.27 -17.43
C ALA A 101 29.13 -1.70 -16.18
N MET A 102 29.81 -2.09 -15.11
CA MET A 102 29.16 -2.54 -13.87
C MET A 102 28.71 -1.40 -12.95
N ALA A 103 29.43 -0.28 -12.92
CA ALA A 103 29.18 0.82 -11.98
C ALA A 103 27.73 1.33 -11.97
N PRO A 104 27.05 1.53 -13.12
CA PRO A 104 25.66 1.99 -13.13
C PRO A 104 24.68 0.96 -12.52
N HIS A 105 24.97 -0.33 -12.65
CA HIS A 105 24.18 -1.40 -12.04
C HIS A 105 24.35 -1.43 -10.51
N LEU A 106 25.59 -1.33 -10.03
CA LEU A 106 25.89 -1.29 -8.59
C LEU A 106 25.30 -0.05 -7.93
N TRP A 107 25.45 1.12 -8.56
CA TRP A 107 24.87 2.37 -8.09
C TRP A 107 23.36 2.26 -7.94
N ARG A 108 22.69 1.64 -8.92
CA ARG A 108 21.24 1.45 -8.84
C ARG A 108 20.81 0.45 -7.81
N GLN A 109 21.54 -0.65 -7.66
CA GLN A 109 21.24 -1.62 -6.62
C GLN A 109 21.32 -0.94 -5.24
N ALA A 110 22.36 -0.15 -5.01
CA ALA A 110 22.52 0.65 -3.79
C ALA A 110 21.40 1.69 -3.63
N TYR A 111 21.03 2.39 -4.71
CA TYR A 111 19.94 3.36 -4.68
C TYR A 111 18.58 2.74 -4.40
N GLN A 112 18.26 1.63 -5.07
CA GLN A 112 16.96 1.00 -5.07
C GLN A 112 16.73 0.19 -3.79
N TYR A 113 17.75 -0.48 -3.26
CA TYR A 113 17.62 -1.44 -2.17
C TYR A 113 18.60 -1.23 -1.02
N GLY A 114 19.38 -0.14 -1.02
CA GLY A 114 20.43 0.08 -0.05
C GLY A 114 21.64 -0.84 -0.23
N LEU A 115 22.72 -0.54 0.50
CA LEU A 115 23.94 -1.36 0.54
C LEU A 115 23.73 -2.67 1.31
N LYS A 116 22.78 -2.69 2.24
CA LYS A 116 22.36 -3.88 3.02
C LYS A 116 20.88 -4.17 2.74
N ILE A 117 20.44 -5.38 3.06
CA ILE A 117 19.00 -5.71 3.01
C ILE A 117 18.31 -4.82 4.05
N PRO A 118 17.37 -3.96 3.65
CA PRO A 118 16.75 -3.02 4.57
C PRO A 118 15.74 -3.75 5.47
N GLU A 119 15.74 -3.41 6.77
CA GLU A 119 14.80 -3.96 7.75
C GLU A 119 13.40 -3.33 7.62
N ALA A 120 13.34 -2.10 7.09
CA ALA A 120 12.12 -1.36 6.81
C ALA A 120 12.11 -0.84 5.36
N PRO A 121 10.94 -0.61 4.75
CA PRO A 121 10.85 -0.10 3.39
C PRO A 121 11.58 1.24 3.25
N LEU A 122 12.34 1.42 2.17
CA LEU A 122 13.06 2.67 1.94
C LEU A 122 12.09 3.81 1.62
N ASP A 123 12.45 5.03 2.01
CA ASP A 123 11.63 6.21 1.74
C ASP A 123 11.36 6.40 0.24
N LEU A 124 10.10 6.72 -0.07
CA LEU A 124 9.67 7.07 -1.43
C LEU A 124 10.17 8.47 -1.77
N ARG A 125 10.60 8.65 -3.02
CA ARG A 125 10.98 9.97 -3.57
C ARG A 125 9.84 10.65 -4.35
N HIS A 126 8.63 10.13 -4.20
CA HIS A 126 7.41 10.63 -4.81
C HIS A 126 6.29 10.61 -3.76
N ALA A 127 5.16 11.22 -4.08
CA ALA A 127 3.98 11.16 -3.23
C ALA A 127 3.61 9.69 -2.93
N SER A 128 3.35 9.39 -1.66
CA SER A 128 2.80 8.11 -1.24
C SER A 128 1.35 7.99 -1.69
N ASP A 129 0.93 6.78 -1.99
CA ASP A 129 -0.48 6.44 -2.15
C ASP A 129 -0.84 5.41 -1.09
N GLN A 130 -1.88 5.73 -0.31
CA GLN A 130 -2.27 4.94 0.85
C GLN A 130 -2.60 3.49 0.47
N LEU A 131 -3.30 3.28 -0.66
CA LEU A 131 -3.67 1.95 -1.11
C LEU A 131 -2.44 1.13 -1.50
N PHE A 132 -1.50 1.74 -2.23
CA PHE A 132 -0.24 1.08 -2.56
C PHE A 132 0.55 0.68 -1.31
N ASP A 133 0.64 1.58 -0.32
CA ASP A 133 1.39 1.33 0.91
C ASP A 133 0.73 0.26 1.78
N GLU A 134 -0.60 0.23 1.88
CA GLU A 134 -1.34 -0.80 2.61
C GLU A 134 -1.09 -2.20 2.00
N VAL A 135 -1.23 -2.34 0.68
CA VAL A 135 -0.98 -3.62 0.00
C VAL A 135 0.49 -4.03 0.12
N LEU A 136 1.43 -3.08 0.01
CA LEU A 136 2.85 -3.37 0.22
C LEU A 136 3.15 -3.80 1.65
N ALA A 137 2.53 -3.20 2.65
CA ALA A 137 2.71 -3.58 4.05
C ALA A 137 2.29 -5.05 4.30
N HIS A 138 1.31 -5.57 3.56
CA HIS A 138 0.98 -7.00 3.59
C HIS A 138 2.10 -7.85 2.96
N LEU A 139 2.57 -7.49 1.77
CA LEU A 139 3.61 -8.23 1.03
C LEU A 139 4.99 -8.19 1.72
N GLN A 140 5.24 -7.21 2.57
CA GLN A 140 6.50 -7.01 3.29
C GLN A 140 6.60 -7.83 4.58
N LYS A 141 5.50 -8.40 5.08
CA LYS A 141 5.50 -9.24 6.29
C LYS A 141 6.21 -10.57 6.04
N VAL A 142 6.86 -11.09 7.09
CA VAL A 142 7.56 -12.40 7.03
C VAL A 142 6.56 -13.53 6.74
N ASP A 143 5.45 -13.55 7.48
CA ASP A 143 4.34 -14.50 7.30
C ASP A 143 3.28 -13.95 6.34
N GLY A 144 3.67 -13.00 5.49
CA GLY A 144 2.79 -12.34 4.54
C GLY A 144 2.50 -13.19 3.30
N PRO A 145 1.55 -12.75 2.47
CA PRO A 145 1.28 -13.36 1.18
C PRO A 145 2.51 -13.31 0.27
N HIS A 146 2.82 -14.44 -0.36
CA HIS A 146 4.04 -14.59 -1.16
C HIS A 146 3.73 -14.36 -2.63
N ALA A 147 4.14 -13.21 -3.18
CA ALA A 147 4.04 -13.01 -4.63
C ALA A 147 5.02 -13.93 -5.36
N TYR A 148 4.61 -14.42 -6.53
CA TYR A 148 5.45 -15.24 -7.39
C TYR A 148 5.31 -14.82 -8.85
N TYR A 149 6.24 -15.28 -9.68
CA TYR A 149 6.09 -15.23 -11.13
C TYR A 149 6.12 -16.64 -11.69
N LEU A 150 5.54 -16.82 -12.87
CA LEU A 150 5.56 -18.10 -13.58
C LEU A 150 6.84 -18.21 -14.43
N SER A 151 7.59 -19.29 -14.23
CA SER A 151 8.77 -19.58 -15.04
C SER A 151 8.40 -19.80 -16.50
N ARG A 152 9.03 -19.05 -17.41
CA ARG A 152 8.83 -19.19 -18.87
C ARG A 152 9.06 -20.59 -19.40
N PHE A 153 9.99 -21.34 -18.80
CA PHE A 153 10.42 -22.63 -19.31
C PHE A 153 9.69 -23.83 -18.71
N ARG A 154 9.15 -23.70 -17.49
CA ARG A 154 8.60 -24.84 -16.73
C ARG A 154 7.21 -24.61 -16.15
N LYS A 155 6.58 -23.47 -16.43
CA LYS A 155 5.31 -23.02 -15.81
C LYS A 155 5.29 -23.17 -14.27
N LYS A 156 6.47 -23.18 -13.64
CA LYS A 156 6.62 -23.34 -12.19
C LYS A 156 6.48 -21.98 -11.52
N ARG A 157 5.74 -21.93 -10.42
CA ARG A 157 5.68 -20.77 -9.52
C ARG A 157 7.05 -20.55 -8.87
N ILE A 158 7.65 -19.38 -9.11
CA ILE A 158 8.92 -18.97 -8.49
C ILE A 158 8.62 -17.82 -7.52
N PRO A 159 8.83 -18.00 -6.21
CA PRO A 159 8.54 -16.96 -5.23
C PRO A 159 9.46 -15.76 -5.44
N LEU A 160 8.90 -14.58 -5.29
CA LEU A 160 9.63 -13.33 -5.36
C LEU A 160 10.36 -13.08 -4.04
N ASN A 161 11.61 -12.61 -4.12
CA ASN A 161 12.32 -12.24 -2.91
C ASN A 161 11.65 -11.01 -2.28
N ARG A 162 11.31 -11.12 -0.99
CA ARG A 162 10.66 -10.06 -0.21
C ARG A 162 11.38 -8.71 -0.29
N ARG A 163 12.71 -8.70 -0.45
CA ARG A 163 13.53 -7.49 -0.63
C ARG A 163 13.01 -6.59 -1.77
N GLN A 164 12.39 -7.16 -2.79
CA GLN A 164 11.86 -6.39 -3.93
C GLN A 164 10.75 -5.42 -3.52
N PHE A 165 9.98 -5.74 -2.48
CA PHE A 165 8.93 -4.87 -1.95
C PHE A 165 9.45 -3.73 -1.07
N PHE A 166 10.74 -3.72 -0.71
CA PHE A 166 11.33 -2.71 0.17
C PHE A 166 11.99 -1.56 -0.60
N GLY A 167 12.07 -1.67 -1.92
CA GLY A 167 12.82 -0.72 -2.74
C GLY A 167 12.11 0.62 -2.95
N ARG A 168 12.86 1.61 -3.44
CA ARG A 168 12.33 2.96 -3.75
C ARG A 168 11.33 2.99 -4.90
N LEU A 169 11.49 2.09 -5.87
CA LEU A 169 10.63 1.94 -7.04
C LEU A 169 9.54 0.86 -6.87
N ARG A 170 9.29 0.39 -5.64
CA ARG A 170 8.40 -0.75 -5.36
C ARG A 170 6.97 -0.61 -5.93
N TYR A 171 6.46 0.61 -6.11
CA TYR A 171 5.14 0.84 -6.71
C TYR A 171 5.04 0.35 -8.16
N PHE A 172 6.14 0.35 -8.91
CA PHE A 172 6.15 -0.15 -10.28
C PHE A 172 5.95 -1.67 -10.39
N LEU A 173 6.01 -2.42 -9.28
CA LEU A 173 5.62 -3.84 -9.24
C LEU A 173 4.14 -4.04 -9.57
N PHE A 174 3.30 -3.05 -9.30
CA PHE A 174 1.85 -3.06 -9.58
C PHE A 174 1.49 -2.44 -10.94
N SER A 175 2.47 -2.02 -11.74
CA SER A 175 2.19 -1.54 -13.10
C SER A 175 1.67 -2.70 -13.95
N GLU A 176 0.71 -2.44 -14.83
CA GLU A 176 0.26 -3.36 -15.88
C GLU A 176 1.35 -3.57 -16.95
N HIS A 177 2.22 -2.58 -17.16
CA HIS A 177 3.27 -2.67 -18.16
C HIS A 177 4.49 -3.44 -17.65
N SER A 178 4.85 -4.49 -18.37
CA SER A 178 5.99 -5.36 -18.04
C SER A 178 7.34 -4.62 -18.00
N LYS A 179 7.49 -3.55 -18.79
CA LYS A 179 8.68 -2.69 -18.79
C LYS A 179 8.86 -1.93 -17.46
N ASP A 180 7.76 -1.61 -16.78
CA ASP A 180 7.79 -0.87 -15.52
C ASP A 180 8.16 -1.80 -14.37
N ARG A 181 7.54 -2.99 -14.33
CA ARG A 181 7.92 -4.06 -13.40
C ARG A 181 9.38 -4.46 -13.56
N ALA A 182 9.85 -4.54 -14.81
CA ALA A 182 11.25 -4.84 -15.13
C ALA A 182 12.25 -3.84 -14.51
N MET A 183 11.86 -2.59 -14.27
CA MET A 183 12.75 -1.61 -13.61
C MET A 183 13.09 -2.01 -12.18
N VAL A 184 12.18 -2.73 -11.50
CA VAL A 184 12.32 -3.19 -10.12
C VAL A 184 12.94 -4.59 -10.06
N MET A 185 12.49 -5.48 -10.93
CA MET A 185 12.77 -6.92 -10.92
C MET A 185 14.18 -7.31 -11.41
N ARG A 186 14.95 -6.35 -11.94
CA ARG A 186 16.25 -6.60 -12.60
C ARG A 186 17.39 -6.97 -11.65
N PHE A 187 17.19 -6.84 -10.34
CA PHE A 187 18.25 -7.01 -9.34
C PHE A 187 17.88 -8.13 -8.35
N PRO A 188 18.81 -9.05 -8.04
CA PRO A 188 20.27 -8.94 -8.19
C PRO A 188 20.87 -9.45 -9.53
N THR A 189 20.09 -10.05 -10.42
CA THR A 189 20.62 -10.86 -11.54
C THR A 189 21.01 -10.08 -12.80
N ALA A 190 20.94 -8.74 -12.81
CA ALA A 190 21.15 -7.82 -13.94
C ALA A 190 20.27 -8.06 -15.19
N MET A 191 19.56 -9.18 -15.25
CA MET A 191 18.55 -9.53 -16.25
C MET A 191 17.18 -9.04 -15.80
N SER A 192 16.55 -8.19 -16.63
CA SER A 192 15.16 -7.79 -16.39
C SER A 192 14.25 -9.00 -16.51
N LEU A 193 13.36 -9.18 -15.54
CA LEU A 193 12.25 -10.12 -15.63
C LEU A 193 10.97 -9.33 -15.92
N PRO A 194 10.63 -9.06 -17.20
CA PRO A 194 9.37 -8.44 -17.59
C PRO A 194 8.27 -9.51 -17.55
N VAL A 195 7.92 -9.93 -16.34
CA VAL A 195 6.90 -10.95 -16.09
C VAL A 195 5.82 -10.39 -15.18
N ASP A 196 4.63 -10.95 -15.29
CA ASP A 196 3.57 -10.69 -14.32
C ASP A 196 3.91 -11.29 -12.96
N LEU A 197 3.46 -10.57 -11.94
CA LEU A 197 3.51 -11.01 -10.55
C LEU A 197 2.12 -11.45 -10.17
N TYR A 198 2.03 -12.60 -9.53
CA TYR A 198 0.80 -13.24 -9.12
C TYR A 198 0.78 -13.41 -7.62
N LEU A 199 -0.43 -13.38 -7.08
CA LEU A 199 -0.75 -13.85 -5.75
C LEU A 199 -1.71 -15.02 -5.86
N HIS A 200 -1.64 -15.92 -4.88
CA HIS A 200 -2.63 -16.97 -4.76
C HIS A 200 -3.98 -16.33 -4.40
N ARG A 201 -5.07 -16.89 -4.91
CA ARG A 201 -6.43 -16.41 -4.64
C ARG A 201 -6.72 -16.25 -3.15
N ASP A 202 -6.43 -17.26 -2.34
CA ASP A 202 -6.63 -17.21 -0.88
C ASP A 202 -5.91 -16.03 -0.20
N ASP A 203 -4.72 -15.68 -0.70
CA ASP A 203 -3.92 -14.58 -0.18
C ASP A 203 -4.51 -13.23 -0.59
N VAL A 204 -5.05 -13.13 -1.81
CA VAL A 204 -5.81 -11.95 -2.26
C VAL A 204 -7.09 -11.77 -1.45
N GLU A 205 -7.83 -12.85 -1.21
CA GLU A 205 -9.05 -12.82 -0.40
C GLU A 205 -8.76 -12.38 1.04
N LYS A 206 -7.64 -12.82 1.63
CA LYS A 206 -7.17 -12.32 2.94
C LYS A 206 -6.85 -10.83 2.91
N ILE A 207 -6.11 -10.35 1.89
CA ILE A 207 -5.79 -8.92 1.76
C ILE A 207 -7.09 -8.12 1.65
N LEU A 208 -8.03 -8.54 0.81
CA LEU A 208 -9.32 -7.89 0.61
C LEU A 208 -10.19 -7.86 1.87
N ALA A 209 -10.24 -8.97 2.60
CA ALA A 209 -10.96 -9.05 3.87
C ALA A 209 -10.37 -8.12 4.94
N MET A 210 -9.07 -7.81 4.85
CA MET A 210 -8.37 -6.88 5.74
C MET A 210 -8.41 -5.42 5.26
N SER A 211 -8.44 -5.18 3.94
CA SER A 211 -8.41 -3.85 3.31
C SER A 211 -9.79 -3.24 3.12
N THR A 212 -10.85 -4.05 3.13
CA THR A 212 -12.21 -3.51 3.22
C THR A 212 -12.32 -2.75 4.55
N PRO A 213 -12.69 -1.46 4.55
CA PRO A 213 -12.90 -0.73 5.79
C PRO A 213 -13.91 -1.53 6.60
N LYS A 214 -13.60 -1.82 7.88
CA LYS A 214 -14.59 -2.37 8.83
C LYS A 214 -15.84 -1.52 8.65
N ARG A 215 -16.86 -2.08 7.99
CA ARG A 215 -18.04 -1.33 7.53
C ARG A 215 -18.48 -0.42 8.67
N ALA A 216 -18.54 0.89 8.41
CA ALA A 216 -19.31 1.80 9.25
C ALA A 216 -20.65 1.10 9.48
N ALA A 217 -20.99 0.90 10.76
CA ALA A 217 -22.02 -0.04 11.19
C ALA A 217 -23.26 0.06 10.29
N GLY A 218 -23.50 -1.01 9.51
CA GLY A 218 -24.66 -1.06 8.61
C GLY A 218 -25.97 -1.03 9.42
N PRO A 219 -27.06 -0.49 8.83
CA PRO A 219 -28.35 -0.44 9.48
C PRO A 219 -28.87 -1.88 9.61
N GLY A 220 -28.85 -2.45 10.81
CA GLY A 220 -29.37 -3.80 11.05
C GLY A 220 -28.68 -4.61 12.13
N ARG A 221 -27.51 -4.21 12.64
CA ARG A 221 -27.03 -4.75 13.91
C ARG A 221 -27.81 -4.05 15.03
N LYS A 222 -28.63 -4.79 15.79
CA LYS A 222 -29.25 -4.28 17.02
C LYS A 222 -28.14 -3.68 17.87
N VAL A 223 -28.07 -2.34 17.94
CA VAL A 223 -27.10 -1.66 18.79
C VAL A 223 -27.46 -2.09 20.21
N LYS A 224 -26.51 -2.70 20.93
CA LYS A 224 -26.75 -3.21 22.29
C LYS A 224 -27.31 -2.13 23.21
N TYR A 225 -26.98 -0.87 22.95
CA TYR A 225 -27.45 0.29 23.68
C TYR A 225 -27.82 1.42 22.72
N ALA A 226 -28.95 2.09 22.96
CA ALA A 226 -29.45 3.19 22.14
C ALA A 226 -28.69 4.52 22.34
N TYR A 227 -27.35 4.52 22.16
CA TYR A 227 -26.49 5.69 22.43
C TYR A 227 -26.88 6.96 21.64
N ILE A 228 -27.43 6.79 20.44
CA ILE A 228 -27.83 7.92 19.59
C ILE A 228 -29.12 8.56 20.12
N GLU A 229 -30.11 7.74 20.50
CA GLU A 229 -31.37 8.19 21.08
C GLU A 229 -31.12 8.87 22.43
N ALA A 230 -30.32 8.25 23.30
CA ALA A 230 -29.90 8.83 24.58
C ALA A 230 -29.26 10.22 24.43
N ALA A 231 -28.34 10.37 23.47
CA ALA A 231 -27.69 11.65 23.21
C ALA A 231 -28.63 12.68 22.55
N PHE A 232 -29.61 12.23 21.77
CA PHE A 232 -30.59 13.09 21.13
C PHE A 232 -31.62 13.62 22.15
N ASP A 233 -32.15 12.75 23.00
CA ASP A 233 -33.07 13.11 24.08
C ASP A 233 -32.38 14.00 25.11
N LEU A 234 -31.14 13.68 25.49
CA LEU A 234 -30.40 14.51 26.44
C LEU A 234 -30.15 15.91 25.89
N ARG A 235 -29.92 16.07 24.57
CA ARG A 235 -29.79 17.41 23.95
C ARG A 235 -31.05 18.29 24.11
N ALA A 236 -32.21 17.68 24.32
CA ALA A 236 -33.46 18.39 24.61
C ALA A 236 -33.71 18.58 26.12
N ASP A 237 -32.85 18.03 26.99
CA ASP A 237 -33.01 18.12 28.45
C ASP A 237 -32.76 19.55 28.95
N PRO A 238 -33.74 20.17 29.66
CA PRO A 238 -33.60 21.50 30.23
C PRO A 238 -32.40 21.65 31.18
N ARG A 239 -31.96 20.57 31.83
CA ARG A 239 -30.84 20.54 32.77
C ARG A 239 -29.50 20.92 32.12
N LEU A 240 -29.37 20.75 30.81
CA LEU A 240 -28.18 21.21 30.07
C LEU A 240 -28.04 22.74 30.06
N ASN A 241 -29.13 23.50 30.19
CA ASN A 241 -29.08 24.96 30.21
C ASN A 241 -28.61 25.54 31.55
N THR A 242 -28.69 24.75 32.62
CA THR A 242 -28.24 25.13 33.97
C THR A 242 -26.86 24.59 34.32
N LEU A 243 -26.21 23.91 33.37
CA LEU A 243 -24.90 23.31 33.58
C LEU A 243 -23.81 24.39 33.56
N ASP A 244 -22.96 24.41 34.59
CA ASP A 244 -21.78 25.28 34.59
C ASP A 244 -20.74 24.73 33.60
N LEU A 245 -20.50 25.48 32.53
CA LEU A 245 -19.56 25.11 31.46
C LEU A 245 -18.12 25.55 31.76
N ASN A 246 -17.87 26.23 32.87
CA ASN A 246 -16.53 26.68 33.27
C ASN A 246 -15.72 25.54 33.93
N ASP A 247 -16.39 24.55 34.52
CA ASP A 247 -15.77 23.34 35.06
C ASP A 247 -16.04 22.15 34.12
N GLU A 248 -15.10 21.88 33.21
CA GLU A 248 -15.19 20.78 32.25
C GLU A 248 -15.33 19.41 32.94
N GLY A 249 -14.63 19.21 34.06
CA GLY A 249 -14.62 17.95 34.78
C GLY A 249 -15.99 17.66 35.39
N ALA A 250 -16.54 18.63 36.13
CA ALA A 250 -17.87 18.52 36.73
C ALA A 250 -18.97 18.46 35.66
N ALA A 251 -18.85 19.21 34.57
CA ALA A 251 -19.80 19.21 33.48
C ALA A 251 -19.87 17.86 32.76
N ILE A 252 -18.72 17.28 32.39
CA ILE A 252 -18.67 15.96 31.75
C ILE A 252 -19.19 14.88 32.71
N HIS A 253 -18.89 14.98 34.00
CA HIS A 253 -19.40 14.05 35.02
C HIS A 253 -20.93 14.07 35.07
N SER A 254 -21.51 15.27 35.16
CA SER A 254 -22.96 15.49 35.24
C SER A 254 -23.69 15.01 33.98
N ILE A 255 -23.16 15.31 32.79
CA ILE A 255 -23.71 14.82 31.52
C ILE A 255 -23.61 13.29 31.43
N THR A 256 -22.52 12.70 31.93
CA THR A 256 -22.36 11.23 31.96
C THR A 256 -23.39 10.60 32.89
N ASP A 257 -23.69 11.22 34.02
CA ASP A 257 -24.69 10.73 34.98
C ASP A 257 -26.10 10.85 34.42
N TRP A 258 -26.43 11.93 33.71
CA TRP A 258 -27.74 12.05 33.06
C TRP A 258 -27.91 11.06 31.89
N LEU A 259 -26.84 10.74 31.15
CA LEU A 259 -26.88 9.63 30.19
C LEU A 259 -27.15 8.30 30.89
N LEU A 260 -26.51 8.06 32.03
CA LEU A 260 -26.72 6.86 32.83
C LEU A 260 -28.17 6.76 33.34
N GLU A 261 -28.71 7.87 33.86
CA GLU A 261 -30.12 7.99 34.28
C GLU A 261 -31.07 7.68 33.12
N TRP A 262 -30.80 8.21 31.92
CA TRP A 262 -31.61 7.92 30.73
C TRP A 262 -31.60 6.42 30.41
N PHE A 263 -30.44 5.75 30.47
CA PHE A 263 -30.34 4.30 30.25
C PHE A 263 -30.98 3.46 31.37
N GLN A 264 -31.10 4.00 32.58
CA GLN A 264 -31.79 3.40 33.72
C GLN A 264 -33.31 3.67 33.70
N SER A 265 -33.76 4.67 32.93
CA SER A 265 -35.17 5.02 32.81
C SER A 265 -35.95 4.03 31.93
N ALA A 266 -37.28 4.01 32.10
CA ALA A 266 -38.20 3.13 31.38
C ALA A 266 -38.22 3.32 29.84
N ALA A 267 -37.50 4.32 29.30
CA ALA A 267 -37.35 4.56 27.87
C ALA A 267 -36.36 3.61 27.16
N ASN A 268 -35.55 2.85 27.91
CA ASN A 268 -34.55 1.94 27.34
C ASN A 268 -35.16 0.58 26.98
N VAL A 269 -35.30 0.30 25.68
CA VAL A 269 -35.84 -0.96 25.14
C VAL A 269 -34.94 -2.17 25.42
N SER A 270 -33.67 -1.98 25.80
CA SER A 270 -32.69 -3.07 25.93
C SER A 270 -32.48 -3.64 27.33
N ALA A 271 -33.10 -3.08 28.39
CA ALA A 271 -32.96 -3.50 29.81
C ALA A 271 -31.53 -3.63 30.39
N ASP A 272 -30.50 -3.37 29.58
CA ASP A 272 -29.08 -3.42 29.91
C ASP A 272 -28.55 -1.98 29.97
N VAL A 273 -27.75 -1.67 30.99
CA VAL A 273 -27.19 -0.34 31.24
C VAL A 273 -25.71 -0.36 30.89
N PRO A 274 -25.24 0.53 30.00
CA PRO A 274 -23.83 0.56 29.61
C PRO A 274 -22.94 1.06 30.76
N ASP A 275 -21.70 0.56 30.82
CA ASP A 275 -20.69 1.03 31.78
C ASP A 275 -20.40 2.53 31.58
N ARG A 276 -20.19 3.25 32.68
CA ARG A 276 -19.96 4.71 32.72
C ARG A 276 -18.83 5.14 31.81
N LYS A 277 -17.78 4.32 31.70
CA LYS A 277 -16.61 4.56 30.82
C LYS A 277 -16.99 4.64 29.34
N LEU A 278 -18.05 3.95 28.93
CA LEU A 278 -18.55 3.96 27.55
C LEU A 278 -19.38 5.22 27.25
N LEU A 279 -19.92 5.88 28.27
CA LEU A 279 -20.74 7.10 28.16
C LEU A 279 -19.90 8.39 28.15
N THR A 280 -18.73 8.39 28.80
CA THR A 280 -17.83 9.56 28.89
C THR A 280 -17.46 10.18 27.54
N PRO A 281 -17.15 9.41 26.46
CA PRO A 281 -16.87 9.99 25.15
C PRO A 281 -18.07 10.73 24.54
N TYR A 282 -19.29 10.28 24.81
CA TYR A 282 -20.52 10.93 24.34
C TYR A 282 -20.80 12.20 25.15
N ALA A 283 -20.60 12.15 26.47
CA ALA A 283 -20.71 13.32 27.34
C ALA A 283 -19.76 14.45 26.92
N ARG A 284 -18.50 14.12 26.57
CA ARG A 284 -17.54 15.10 26.04
C ARG A 284 -17.98 15.74 24.73
N LYS A 285 -18.60 14.98 23.82
CA LYS A 285 -19.16 15.53 22.57
C LYS A 285 -20.30 16.51 22.83
N ILE A 286 -21.17 16.22 23.79
CA ILE A 286 -22.28 17.09 24.18
C ILE A 286 -21.75 18.37 24.83
N PHE A 287 -20.81 18.25 25.77
CA PHE A 287 -20.13 19.39 26.39
C PHE A 287 -19.50 20.34 25.36
N ASN A 288 -18.72 19.80 24.42
CA ASN A 288 -18.09 20.60 23.37
C ASN A 288 -19.11 21.33 22.48
N GLN A 289 -20.28 20.72 22.25
CA GLN A 289 -21.35 21.36 21.48
C GLN A 289 -22.05 22.48 22.26
N LEU A 290 -22.25 22.30 23.58
CA LEU A 290 -22.81 23.34 24.44
C LEU A 290 -21.87 24.55 24.51
N LYS A 291 -20.57 24.32 24.65
CA LYS A 291 -19.54 25.38 24.67
C LYS A 291 -19.46 26.15 23.34
N ASN A 292 -19.69 25.46 22.23
CA ASN A 292 -19.62 26.06 20.88
C ASN A 292 -20.98 26.58 20.38
N ARG A 293 -22.02 26.61 21.22
CA ARG A 293 -23.34 27.11 20.82
C ARG A 293 -23.29 28.64 20.72
N PRO A 294 -23.70 29.25 19.59
CA PRO A 294 -23.79 30.70 19.50
C PRO A 294 -24.82 31.21 20.52
N SER A 295 -24.46 32.27 21.25
CA SER A 295 -25.32 32.86 22.27
C SER A 295 -26.68 33.21 21.69
N ARG A 296 -27.76 32.86 22.40
CA ARG A 296 -29.15 33.09 21.97
C ARG A 296 -29.58 34.53 22.31
N GLU A 297 -28.71 35.50 22.02
CA GLU A 297 -29.01 36.94 22.03
C GLU A 297 -28.51 37.49 20.70
N GLY A 298 -29.43 37.62 19.74
CA GLY A 298 -29.10 37.98 18.36
C GLY A 298 -30.15 37.51 17.36
N ARG A 299 -31.44 37.73 17.67
CA ARG A 299 -32.52 37.85 16.70
C ARG A 299 -33.41 38.99 17.14
#